data_AF-A0AAW9MXX0-F1
#
_entry.id   AF-A0AAW9MXX0-F1
#
_cell.length_a   1.000
_cell.length_b   1.000
_cell.length_c   1.000
_cell.angle_alpha   90.00
_cell.angle_beta   90.00
_cell.angle_gamma   90.00
#
_symmetry.space_group_name_H-M   'P 1'
#
loop_
_entity.id
_entity.type
_entity.pdbx_description
1 polymer ?
#
loop_
_entity_poly.entity_id
_entity_poly.type
_entity_poly.pdbx_seq_one_letter_code
_entity_poly.pdbx_strand_id
1 'polypeptide(L)' 'MEKFEVGGVYRDDDDGVEIEVLKRTEKEISYRFTSPCYLEIDTKRIFRRRIKNYHKVSECVFLDDYWSLPCIYADRRVNS' A
#
# COMPACT_ATOMS: atom_id res chain seq x y z
N MET A 1 12.97 -8.19 -7.26
CA MET A 1 11.92 -7.95 -6.25
C MET A 1 11.40 -6.55 -6.48
N GLU A 2 10.16 -6.42 -6.92
CA GLU A 2 9.51 -5.13 -7.13
C GLU A 2 9.31 -4.43 -5.79
N LYS A 3 9.51 -3.12 -5.80
CA LYS A 3 9.55 -2.29 -4.60
C LYS A 3 8.59 -1.14 -4.72
N PHE A 4 8.09 -0.67 -3.58
CA PHE A 4 7.31 0.55 -3.56
C PHE A 4 8.17 1.77 -3.96
N GLU A 5 7.60 2.64 -4.79
CA GLU A 5 8.23 3.86 -5.27
C GLU A 5 7.43 5.08 -4.80
N VAL A 6 8.15 6.16 -4.45
CA VAL A 6 7.53 7.42 -4.05
C VAL A 6 6.80 8.03 -5.25
N GLY A 7 5.55 8.47 -5.02
CA GLY A 7 4.63 8.92 -6.07
C GLY A 7 3.94 7.78 -6.82
N GLY A 8 4.25 6.52 -6.49
CA GLY A 8 3.54 5.36 -7.03
C GLY A 8 2.17 5.19 -6.40
N VAL A 9 1.18 4.88 -7.24
CA VAL A 9 -0.16 4.48 -6.82
C VAL A 9 -0.30 2.98 -7.00
N TYR A 10 -0.80 2.30 -5.98
CA TYR A 10 -0.92 0.84 -5.93
C TYR A 10 -2.32 0.47 -5.50
N ARG A 11 -2.88 -0.55 -6.14
CA ARG A 11 -4.26 -0.99 -5.90
C ARG A 11 -4.32 -2.45 -5.50
N ASP A 12 -5.18 -2.75 -4.56
CA ASP A 12 -5.69 -4.10 -4.34
C ASP A 12 -7.02 -4.23 -5.09
N ASP A 13 -7.05 -5.07 -6.12
CA ASP A 13 -8.25 -5.21 -6.98
C ASP A 13 -9.36 -6.00 -6.30
N ASP A 14 -9.03 -6.84 -5.31
CA ASP A 14 -9.98 -7.68 -4.59
C ASP A 14 -10.83 -6.83 -3.63
N ASP A 15 -10.20 -5.91 -2.90
CA ASP A 15 -10.86 -5.00 -1.95
C ASP A 15 -11.18 -3.60 -2.53
N GLY A 16 -10.72 -3.32 -3.75
CA GLY A 16 -10.89 -2.02 -4.40
C GLY A 16 -10.17 -0.86 -3.70
N VAL A 17 -9.12 -1.18 -2.93
CA VAL A 17 -8.39 -0.22 -2.11
C VAL A 17 -7.18 0.30 -2.88
N GLU A 18 -6.98 1.61 -2.88
CA GLU A 18 -5.87 2.24 -3.60
C GLU A 18 -5.10 3.20 -2.69
N ILE A 19 -3.77 3.09 -2.72
CA ILE A 19 -2.87 3.90 -1.91
C ILE A 19 -1.80 4.59 -2.76
N GLU A 20 -1.44 5.80 -2.36
CA GLU A 20 -0.32 6.56 -2.91
C GLU A 20 0.84 6.55 -1.91
N VAL A 21 2.03 6.17 -2.37
CA VAL A 21 3.25 6.17 -1.54
C VAL A 21 3.86 7.57 -1.51
N LEU A 22 3.85 8.20 -0.34
CA LEU A 22 4.36 9.56 -0.13
C LEU A 22 5.82 9.58 0.30
N LYS A 23 6.26 8.56 1.06
CA LYS A 23 7.65 8.40 1.50
C LYS A 23 7.99 6.92 1.54
N ARG A 24 9.25 6.59 1.27
CA ARG A 24 9.75 5.21 1.31
C ARG A 24 11.12 5.16 1.97
N THR A 25 11.30 4.20 2.87
CA THR A 25 12.59 3.82 3.48
C THR A 25 12.89 2.37 3.13
N GLU A 26 14.00 1.83 3.64
CA GLU A 26 14.32 0.40 3.45
C GLU A 26 13.32 -0.55 4.12
N LYS A 27 12.63 -0.12 5.18
CA LYS A 27 11.80 -1.01 6.02
C LYS A 27 10.33 -0.62 6.03
N GLU A 28 10.00 0.60 5.63
CA GLU A 28 8.67 1.19 5.81
C GLU A 28 8.32 2.14 4.68
N ILE A 29 7.02 2.28 4.45
CA ILE A 29 6.46 3.32 3.60
C ILE A 29 5.52 4.22 4.43
N SER A 30 5.38 5.46 3.98
CA SER A 30 4.27 6.32 4.34
C SER A 30 3.35 6.47 3.14
N TYR A 31 2.05 6.29 3.35
CA TYR A 31 1.07 6.36 2.29
C TYR A 31 -0.20 7.05 2.76
N ARG A 32 -1.06 7.38 1.80
CA ARG A 32 -2.45 7.76 2.04
C ARG A 32 -3.35 6.99 1.08
N PHE A 33 -4.63 6.87 1.43
CA PHE A 33 -5.63 6.37 0.51
C PHE A 33 -5.92 7.42 -0.56
N THR A 34 -6.10 7.02 -1.82
CA THR A 34 -6.42 7.97 -2.91
C THR A 34 -7.92 8.29 -2.96
N SER A 35 -8.76 7.37 -2.50
CA SER A 35 -10.22 7.51 -2.43
C SER A 35 -10.75 6.96 -1.10
N PRO A 36 -11.88 7.48 -0.58
CA PRO A 36 -12.52 6.91 0.60
C PRO A 36 -12.89 5.44 0.38
N CYS A 37 -12.66 4.60 1.38
CA CYS A 37 -12.99 3.17 1.33
C CYS A 37 -13.51 2.69 2.69
N TYR A 38 -13.81 1.39 2.80
CA TYR A 38 -14.32 0.82 4.06
C TYR A 38 -13.30 0.84 5.21
N LEU A 39 -12.00 1.03 4.92
CA LEU A 39 -10.95 1.16 5.93
C LEU A 39 -10.75 2.59 6.44
N GLU A 40 -10.83 3.58 5.54
CA GLU A 40 -10.58 4.98 5.88
C GLU A 40 -11.37 5.91 4.95
N ILE A 41 -12.02 6.89 5.57
CA ILE A 41 -12.84 7.90 4.90
C ILE A 41 -12.01 9.18 4.68
N ASP A 42 -11.07 9.49 5.58
CA ASP A 42 -10.17 10.64 5.44
C ASP A 42 -8.94 10.31 4.59
N THR A 43 -9.01 10.65 3.31
CA THR A 43 -7.92 10.46 2.34
C THR A 43 -6.73 11.41 2.53
N LYS A 44 -6.83 12.41 3.42
CA LYS A 44 -5.70 13.28 3.76
C LYS A 44 -4.83 12.70 4.87
N ARG A 45 -5.33 11.71 5.60
CA ARG A 45 -4.59 11.06 6.68
C ARG A 45 -3.42 10.26 6.12
N ILE A 46 -2.26 10.45 6.75
CA ILE A 46 -1.02 9.75 6.38
C ILE A 46 -0.79 8.60 7.35
N PHE A 47 -0.56 7.42 6.78
CA PHE A 47 -0.26 6.20 7.50
C PHE A 47 1.20 5.82 7.32
N ARG A 48 1.71 5.00 8.24
CA ARG A 48 3.05 4.40 8.16
C ARG A 48 2.93 2.91 8.42
N ARG A 49 3.48 2.09 7.52
CA ARG A 49 3.49 0.63 7.66
C ARG A 49 4.85 0.06 7.30
N ARG A 50 5.15 -1.08 7.93
CA ARG A 50 6.35 -1.87 7.65
C ARG A 50 6.17 -2.68 6.38
N ILE A 51 7.18 -2.59 5.52
CA ILE A 51 7.32 -3.43 4.34
C ILE A 51 7.52 -4.87 4.82
N LYS A 52 6.80 -5.79 4.20
CA LYS A 52 6.91 -7.22 4.37
C LYS A 52 7.41 -7.83 3.06
N ASN A 53 8.25 -8.84 3.16
CA ASN A 53 8.83 -9.56 2.03
C ASN A 53 8.36 -11.02 2.03
N TYR A 54 7.05 -11.24 2.20
CA TYR A 54 6.48 -12.59 2.20
C TYR A 54 6.44 -13.19 0.80
N HIS A 55 6.23 -12.35 -0.22
CA HIS A 55 6.38 -12.73 -1.61
C HIS A 55 7.85 -12.63 -2.04
N LYS A 56 8.37 -13.67 -2.70
CA LYS A 56 9.75 -13.66 -3.25
C LYS A 56 9.94 -12.65 -4.38
N VAL A 57 8.84 -12.14 -4.93
CA VAL A 57 8.80 -11.33 -6.17
C VAL A 57 8.50 -9.85 -5.91
N SER A 58 7.74 -9.51 -4.86
CA SER A 58 7.28 -8.15 -4.59
C SER A 58 7.23 -7.85 -3.08
N GLU A 59 7.55 -6.60 -2.73
CA GLU A 59 7.28 -6.03 -1.40
C GLU A 59 5.77 -5.92 -1.18
N CYS A 60 5.31 -6.09 0.07
CA CYS A 60 3.91 -5.86 0.43
C CYS A 60 3.72 -5.13 1.76
N VAL A 61 2.54 -4.52 1.93
CA VAL A 61 2.11 -3.90 3.19
C VAL A 61 0.69 -4.34 3.53
N PHE A 62 0.47 -4.71 4.79
CA PHE A 62 -0.86 -4.89 5.34
C PHE A 62 -1.39 -3.53 5.77
N LEU A 63 -2.60 -3.21 5.33
CA LEU A 63 -3.22 -1.92 5.65
C LEU A 63 -3.75 -1.89 7.09
N ASP A 64 -3.94 -3.06 7.70
CA ASP A 64 -4.34 -3.23 9.09
C ASP A 64 -3.54 -4.36 9.79
N ASP A 65 -3.72 -4.52 11.10
CA ASP A 65 -3.02 -5.49 11.95
C ASP A 65 -3.65 -6.90 11.91
N TYR A 66 -4.80 -7.07 11.25
CA TYR A 66 -5.41 -8.37 11.03
C TYR A 66 -4.95 -9.00 9.71
N TRP A 67 -4.60 -10.29 9.76
CA TRP A 67 -4.14 -11.09 8.62
C TRP A 67 -5.17 -11.25 7.50
N SER A 68 -6.45 -10.94 7.77
CA SER A 68 -7.57 -11.02 6.82
C SER A 68 -7.88 -9.69 6.13
N LEU A 69 -7.09 -8.65 6.36
CA LEU A 69 -7.30 -7.31 5.80
C LEU A 69 -6.36 -7.05 4.62
N PRO A 70 -6.71 -6.12 3.72
CA PRO A 70 -6.06 -5.99 2.42
C PRO A 70 -4.57 -5.80 2.53
N CYS A 71 -3.88 -6.48 1.62
CA CYS A 71 -2.44 -6.48 1.48
C CYS A 71 -2.11 -5.86 0.13
N ILE A 72 -1.48 -4.70 0.12
CA ILE A 72 -1.06 -4.05 -1.12
C ILE A 72 0.32 -4.58 -1.49
N TYR A 73 0.48 -4.97 -2.76
CA TYR A 73 1.74 -5.44 -3.32
C TYR A 73 2.34 -4.39 -4.25
N ALA A 74 3.68 -4.30 -4.28
CA ALA A 74 4.41 -3.34 -5.10
C ALA A 74 4.38 -3.64 -6.61
N ASP A 75 3.91 -4.81 -7.03
CA ASP A 75 3.73 -5.21 -8.43
C ASP A 75 2.37 -4.76 -8.99
N ARG A 76 1.41 -4.42 -8.12
CA ARG A 76 0.08 -3.89 -8.49
C ARG A 76 0.09 -2.37 -8.66
N ARG A 77 1.13 -1.83 -9.32
CA ARG A 77 1.20 -0.39 -9.61
C ARG A 77 0.18 -0.04 -10.69
N VAL A 78 -0.62 1.00 -10.44
CA VAL A 78 -1.52 1.56 -11.44
C VAL A 78 -0.68 2.43 -12.39
N ASN A 79 -0.42 1.93 -13.60
CA ASN A 79 0.17 2.74 -14.67
C ASN A 79 -0.93 3.59 -15.28
N SER A 80 -0.90 4.90 -15.04
CA SER A 80 -1.68 5.88 -15.80
C SER A 80 -1.05 6.14 -17.15
#